data_AF-A0A7S3IJB9-F1
#
_entry.id   AF-A0A7S3IJB9-F1
#
_cell.length_a   1.000
_cell.length_b   1.000
_cell.length_c   1.000
_cell.angle_alpha   90.00
_cell.angle_beta   90.00
_cell.angle_gamma   90.00
#
_symmetry.space_group_name_H-M   'P 1'
#
loop_
_entity.id
_entity.type
_entity.pdbx_description
1 polymer ?
#
loop_
_entity_poly.entity_id
_entity_poly.type
_entity_poly.pdbx_seq_one_letter_code
_entity_poly.pdbx_strand_id
1 'polypeptide(L)'
;MSNLEESTLSPFGENIVQFDQNTVPFDFDGQRLIWMTYKDDDVRELNIFNFNESKVEMVHRFGKNDGMISHVRFLKTGNPQAPGDTIFYIKDTVTVVKFNLTDKSAKLVGRANEAVLAMNVSIDKEGQAQ
;
A
#
# COMPACT_ATOMS: atom_id res chain seq x y z
N MET A 1 -17.38 23.12 14.84
CA MET A 1 -16.29 23.33 13.88
C MET A 1 -15.04 22.76 14.51
N SER A 2 -14.48 21.66 13.98
CA SER A 2 -13.28 21.03 14.53
C SER A 2 -12.07 21.93 14.28
N ASN A 3 -11.31 22.25 15.32
CA ASN A 3 -10.07 23.01 15.23
C ASN A 3 -9.13 22.34 14.22
N LEU A 4 -8.88 23.07 13.14
CA LEU A 4 -7.92 22.77 12.07
C LEU A 4 -6.47 23.12 12.46
N GLU A 5 -6.24 23.49 13.72
CA GLU A 5 -4.93 23.88 14.24
C GLU A 5 -4.29 22.69 14.95
N GLU A 6 -3.09 22.35 14.50
CA GLU A 6 -2.20 21.25 14.93
C GLU A 6 -2.40 19.88 14.27
N SER A 7 -2.44 19.85 12.93
CA SER A 7 -1.79 18.77 12.17
C SER A 7 -0.32 19.14 11.93
N THR A 8 0.40 19.48 13.00
CA THR A 8 1.86 19.66 12.93
C THR A 8 2.46 18.27 12.79
N LEU A 9 2.82 17.89 11.56
CA LEU A 9 3.67 16.72 11.32
C LEU A 9 5.01 17.00 12.02
N SER A 10 5.14 16.52 13.26
CA SER A 10 6.45 16.36 13.89
C SER A 10 7.32 15.53 12.95
N PRO A 11 8.65 15.70 12.90
CA PRO A 11 9.52 14.94 12.01
C PRO A 11 9.56 13.45 12.43
N PHE A 12 8.50 12.71 12.10
CA PHE A 12 8.41 11.27 12.30
C PHE A 12 9.21 10.60 11.19
N GLY A 13 10.40 10.13 11.53
CA GLY A 13 11.23 9.34 10.62
C GLY A 13 12.28 10.12 9.84
N GLU A 14 12.61 11.37 10.22
CA GLU A 14 13.87 11.99 9.80
C GLU A 14 15.01 11.03 10.17
N ASN A 15 15.72 10.52 9.15
CA ASN A 15 16.76 9.48 9.21
C ASN A 15 16.31 8.01 9.27
N ILE A 16 15.01 7.70 9.30
CA ILE A 16 14.51 6.30 9.28
C ILE A 16 14.08 5.89 7.88
N VAL A 17 13.40 6.78 7.17
CA VAL A 17 12.97 6.54 5.79
C VAL A 17 13.90 7.29 4.86
N GLN A 18 14.59 6.57 4.00
CA GLN A 18 15.45 7.13 2.97
C GLN A 18 14.89 6.79 1.61
N PHE A 19 14.54 7.82 0.85
CA PHE A 19 14.15 7.69 -0.55
C PHE A 19 15.32 8.03 -1.46
N ASP A 20 15.48 7.23 -2.50
CA ASP A 20 16.44 7.46 -3.57
C ASP A 20 15.72 7.50 -4.93
N GLN A 21 16.48 7.62 -6.01
CA GLN A 21 15.95 7.62 -7.38
C GLN A 21 15.28 6.30 -7.76
N ASN A 22 15.52 5.23 -7.02
CA ASN A 22 14.99 3.90 -7.26
C ASN A 22 13.80 3.59 -6.36
N THR A 23 13.18 4.62 -5.76
CA THR A 23 12.04 4.44 -4.88
C THR A 23 10.78 5.10 -5.44
N VAL A 24 9.68 4.35 -5.45
CA VAL A 24 8.36 4.84 -5.88
C VAL A 24 7.37 4.72 -4.72
N PRO A 25 6.86 5.84 -4.17
CA PRO A 25 5.78 5.81 -3.19
C PRO A 25 4.48 5.39 -3.86
N PHE A 26 3.70 4.53 -3.20
CA PHE A 26 2.44 4.03 -3.72
C PHE A 26 1.24 4.61 -2.99
N ASP A 27 1.17 4.46 -1.66
CA ASP A 27 -0.02 4.83 -0.90
C ASP A 27 0.30 5.29 0.52
N PHE A 28 -0.62 6.07 1.09
CA PHE A 28 -0.56 6.52 2.48
C PHE A 28 -1.96 6.49 3.08
N ASP A 29 -2.14 5.80 4.20
CA ASP A 29 -3.45 5.65 4.86
C ASP A 29 -3.62 6.56 6.10
N GLY A 30 -2.68 7.47 6.34
CA GLY A 30 -2.65 8.31 7.55
C GLY A 30 -1.76 7.75 8.66
N GLN A 31 -1.47 6.45 8.67
CA GLN A 31 -0.67 5.79 9.70
C GLN A 31 0.50 4.98 9.15
N ARG A 32 0.43 4.63 7.86
CA ARG A 32 1.40 3.80 7.17
C ARG A 32 1.68 4.37 5.79
N LEU A 33 2.95 4.38 5.42
CA LEU A 33 3.42 4.68 4.07
C LEU A 33 3.86 3.38 3.40
N ILE A 34 3.40 3.13 2.18
CA ILE A 34 3.86 2.01 1.37
C ILE A 34 4.58 2.52 0.13
N TRP A 35 5.73 1.92 -0.16
CA TRP A 35 6.53 2.22 -1.33
C TRP A 35 7.20 0.97 -1.85
N MET A 36 7.68 1.05 -3.08
CA MET A 36 8.48 0.00 -3.69
C MET A 36 9.88 0.54 -4.00
N THR A 37 10.89 -0.24 -3.61
CA THR A 37 12.30 0.03 -3.96
C THR A 37 12.70 -0.92 -5.08
N TYR A 38 13.27 -0.37 -6.14
CA TYR A 38 13.82 -1.13 -7.26
C TYR A 38 15.31 -1.41 -6.96
N LYS A 39 15.68 -2.68 -6.98
CA LYS A 39 17.03 -3.17 -6.73
C LYS A 39 17.60 -3.76 -8.03
N ASP A 40 18.84 -4.23 -7.96
CA ASP A 40 19.49 -4.95 -9.06
C ASP A 40 18.74 -6.26 -9.40
N ASP A 41 19.03 -6.82 -10.58
CA ASP A 41 18.49 -8.10 -11.05
C ASP A 41 16.94 -8.20 -11.08
N ASP A 42 16.28 -7.10 -11.45
CA ASP A 42 14.80 -6.99 -11.54
C ASP A 42 14.07 -7.28 -10.21
N VAL A 43 14.77 -7.13 -9.08
CA VAL A 43 14.18 -7.30 -7.76
C VAL A 43 13.48 -6.02 -7.33
N ARG A 44 12.25 -6.15 -6.84
CA ARG A 44 11.49 -5.03 -6.28
C ARG A 44 10.98 -5.38 -4.90
N GLU A 45 11.25 -4.52 -3.94
CA GLU A 45 10.89 -4.72 -2.53
C GLU A 45 9.78 -3.76 -2.14
N LEU A 46 8.64 -4.31 -1.75
CA LEU A 46 7.52 -3.57 -1.20
C LEU A 46 7.74 -3.40 0.29
N ASN A 47 7.83 -2.16 0.74
CA ASN A 47 8.12 -1.79 2.11
C ASN A 47 6.97 -0.97 2.69
N ILE A 48 6.70 -1.17 3.97
CA ILE A 48 5.76 -0.38 4.75
C ILE A 48 6.51 0.28 5.91
N PHE A 49 6.28 1.57 6.09
CA PHE A 49 6.67 2.30 7.30
C PHE A 49 5.45 2.56 8.15
N ASN A 50 5.46 2.06 9.38
CA ASN A 50 4.45 2.36 10.39
C ASN A 50 4.92 3.56 11.22
N PHE A 51 4.18 4.67 11.16
CA PHE A 51 4.56 5.92 11.82
C PHE A 51 4.43 5.83 13.35
N ASN A 52 3.45 5.07 13.86
CA ASN A 52 3.25 4.89 15.31
C ASN A 52 4.39 4.09 15.93
N GLU A 53 4.87 3.07 15.21
CA GLU A 53 5.97 2.21 15.67
C GLU A 53 7.35 2.73 15.24
N SER A 54 7.41 3.73 14.37
CA SER A 54 8.65 4.21 13.73
C SER A 54 9.48 3.06 13.13
N LYS A 55 8.81 2.13 12.45
CA LYS A 55 9.40 0.88 11.97
C LYS A 55 9.16 0.66 10.48
N VAL A 56 10.21 0.26 9.78
CA VAL A 56 10.14 -0.22 8.38
C VAL A 56 10.05 -1.74 8.37
N GLU A 57 9.14 -2.28 7.56
CA GLU A 57 9.01 -3.70 7.27
C GLU A 57 8.99 -3.94 5.76
N MET A 58 9.84 -4.85 5.26
CA MET A 58 9.71 -5.40 3.92
C MET A 58 8.60 -6.45 3.93
N VAL A 59 7.51 -6.18 3.21
CA VAL A 59 6.30 -7.01 3.25
C VAL A 59 6.17 -7.95 2.07
N HIS A 60 6.82 -7.65 0.95
CA HIS A 60 6.84 -8.53 -0.21
C HIS A 60 8.03 -8.25 -1.14
N ARG A 61 8.54 -9.31 -1.78
CA ARG A 61 9.60 -9.24 -2.79
C ARG A 61 9.05 -9.75 -4.12
N PHE A 62 9.01 -8.87 -5.11
CA PHE A 62 8.71 -9.24 -6.49
C PHE A 62 10.02 -9.51 -7.24
N GLY A 63 10.06 -10.60 -7.98
CA GLY A 63 11.14 -10.92 -8.92
C GLY A 63 10.71 -10.75 -10.37
N LYS A 64 11.59 -11.22 -11.26
CA LYS A 64 11.42 -11.15 -12.72
C LYS A 64 10.12 -11.76 -13.25
N ASN A 65 9.61 -12.80 -12.59
CA ASN A 65 8.41 -13.54 -13.03
C ASN A 65 7.10 -12.94 -12.52
N ASP A 66 7.16 -11.93 -11.63
CA ASP A 66 5.98 -11.30 -11.05
C ASP A 66 5.37 -10.21 -11.93
N GLY A 67 5.91 -10.00 -13.13
CA GLY A 67 5.38 -9.03 -14.08
C GLY A 67 5.59 -7.58 -13.63
N MET A 68 4.79 -6.66 -14.17
CA MET A 68 4.84 -5.24 -13.80
C MET A 68 3.83 -4.92 -12.70
N ILE A 69 4.25 -4.26 -11.63
CA ILE A 69 3.36 -3.78 -10.57
C ILE A 69 3.10 -2.28 -10.77
N SER A 70 1.89 -1.91 -11.18
CA SER A 70 1.57 -0.52 -11.55
C SER A 70 0.91 0.29 -10.46
N HIS A 71 0.20 -0.36 -9.53
CA HIS A 71 -0.49 0.29 -8.43
C HIS A 71 -0.46 -0.61 -7.20
N VAL A 72 -0.37 0.01 -6.02
CA VAL A 72 -0.57 -0.65 -4.73
C VAL A 72 -1.41 0.28 -3.86
N ARG A 73 -2.43 -0.24 -3.19
CA ARG A 73 -3.30 0.51 -2.26
C ARG A 73 -3.58 -0.29 -1.01
N PHE A 74 -3.62 0.39 0.14
CA PHE A 74 -4.21 -0.18 1.34
C PHE A 74 -5.72 -0.34 1.16
N LEU A 75 -6.28 -1.40 1.75
CA LEU A 75 -7.73 -1.48 1.93
C LEU A 75 -8.14 -0.43 2.97
N LYS A 76 -8.82 0.62 2.52
CA LYS A 76 -9.36 1.65 3.43
C LYS A 76 -10.52 1.06 4.22
N THR A 77 -10.31 0.86 5.50
CA THR A 77 -11.37 0.56 6.46
C THR A 77 -12.03 1.88 6.85
N GLY A 78 -13.34 1.88 7.07
CA GLY A 78 -14.05 3.05 7.60
C GLY A 78 -13.64 3.41 9.04
N ASN A 79 -12.77 2.62 9.67
CA ASN A 79 -12.26 2.79 11.01
C ASN A 79 -10.77 3.17 10.94
N PRO A 80 -10.42 4.45 11.14
CA PRO A 80 -9.03 4.91 11.11
C PRO A 80 -8.12 4.13 12.08
N GLN A 81 -8.65 3.57 13.16
CA GLN A 81 -7.89 2.88 14.22
C GLN A 81 -7.64 1.40 13.88
N ALA A 82 -8.20 0.90 12.78
CA ALA A 82 -7.98 -0.45 12.28
C ALA A 82 -7.50 -0.39 10.83
N PRO A 83 -6.31 0.16 10.56
CA PRO A 83 -5.77 0.23 9.21
C PRO A 83 -5.60 -1.19 8.67
N GLY A 84 -6.16 -1.50 7.51
CA GLY A 84 -6.36 -2.89 7.07
C GLY A 84 -5.05 -3.67 6.89
N ASP A 85 -5.06 -4.97 7.22
CA ASP A 85 -3.97 -5.94 6.98
C ASP A 85 -3.91 -6.42 5.53
N THR A 86 -4.52 -5.67 4.62
CA THR A 86 -4.67 -6.07 3.22
C THR A 86 -4.27 -4.91 2.34
N ILE A 87 -3.47 -5.23 1.33
CA ILE A 87 -3.23 -4.35 0.19
C ILE A 87 -3.84 -4.98 -1.06
N PHE A 88 -4.16 -4.13 -2.02
CA PHE A 88 -4.47 -4.52 -3.37
C PHE A 88 -3.39 -3.98 -4.28
N TYR A 89 -2.98 -4.77 -5.27
CA TYR A 89 -2.05 -4.31 -6.30
C TYR A 89 -2.49 -4.74 -7.70
N ILE A 90 -2.03 -3.98 -8.68
CA ILE A 90 -2.27 -4.27 -10.09
C ILE A 90 -1.02 -4.86 -10.71
N LYS A 91 -1.15 -6.11 -11.16
CA LYS A 91 -0.14 -6.85 -11.93
C LYS A 91 -0.42 -6.73 -13.43
N ASP A 92 0.62 -6.50 -14.21
CA ASP A 92 0.62 -6.44 -15.68
C ASP A 92 -0.45 -5.48 -16.22
N THR A 93 -0.64 -4.35 -15.52
CA THR A 93 -1.66 -3.30 -15.76
C THR A 93 -3.13 -3.71 -15.65
N VAL A 94 -3.47 -5.00 -15.67
CA VAL A 94 -4.88 -5.44 -15.78
C VAL A 94 -5.33 -6.38 -14.66
N THR A 95 -4.41 -7.06 -13.99
CA THR A 95 -4.73 -8.10 -13.03
C THR A 95 -4.77 -7.54 -11.62
N VAL A 96 -5.91 -7.68 -10.94
CA VAL A 96 -6.09 -7.20 -9.57
C VAL A 96 -5.79 -8.33 -8.59
N VAL A 97 -4.85 -8.11 -7.69
CA VAL A 97 -4.45 -9.07 -6.67
C VAL A 97 -4.69 -8.48 -5.29
N LYS A 98 -5.33 -9.27 -4.41
CA LYS A 98 -5.44 -9.00 -2.98
C LYS A 98 -4.28 -9.70 -2.28
N PHE A 99 -3.54 -8.98 -1.46
CA PHE A 99 -2.43 -9.51 -0.66
C PHE A 99 -2.67 -9.24 0.81
N ASN A 100 -2.58 -10.29 1.63
CA ASN A 100 -2.72 -10.21 3.07
C ASN A 100 -1.33 -10.01 3.70
N LEU A 101 -1.16 -8.93 4.45
CA LEU A 101 0.11 -8.54 5.08
C LEU A 101 0.50 -9.43 6.26
N THR A 102 -0.47 -10.12 6.88
CA THR A 102 -0.26 -10.95 8.08
C THR A 102 0.25 -12.33 7.71
N ASP A 103 -0.45 -13.03 6.81
CA ASP A 103 -0.08 -14.39 6.38
C ASP A 103 0.74 -14.42 5.08
N LYS A 104 0.99 -13.25 4.48
CA LYS A 104 1.72 -13.06 3.22
C LYS A 104 1.10 -13.82 2.03
N SER A 105 -0.21 -14.12 2.08
CA SER A 105 -0.93 -14.79 1.00
C SER A 105 -1.41 -13.81 -0.08
N ALA A 106 -1.40 -14.28 -1.33
CA ALA A 106 -1.89 -13.54 -2.49
C ALA A 106 -3.08 -14.26 -3.13
N LYS A 107 -4.12 -13.51 -3.49
CA LYS A 107 -5.30 -14.03 -4.18
C LYS A 107 -5.66 -13.14 -5.37
N LEU A 108 -5.79 -13.76 -6.55
CA LEU A 108 -6.39 -13.12 -7.71
C LEU A 108 -7.86 -12.78 -7.39
N VAL A 109 -8.22 -11.51 -7.49
CA VAL A 109 -9.60 -11.05 -7.24
C VAL A 109 -10.33 -10.65 -8.51
N GLY A 110 -9.59 -10.31 -9.58
CA GLY A 110 -10.21 -9.97 -10.84
C GLY A 110 -9.21 -9.56 -11.91
N ARG A 111 -9.73 -9.24 -13.09
CA ARG A 111 -8.98 -8.73 -14.22
C ARG A 111 -9.82 -7.69 -14.96
N ALA A 112 -9.24 -6.52 -15.18
CA ALA A 112 -9.82 -5.50 -16.04
C ALA A 112 -9.62 -5.88 -17.52
N ASN A 113 -10.55 -5.43 -18.38
CA ASN A 113 -10.42 -5.63 -19.83
C ASN A 113 -9.38 -4.69 -20.45
N GLU A 114 -9.07 -3.59 -19.76
CA GLU A 114 -8.14 -2.55 -20.18
C GLU A 114 -7.17 -2.21 -19.04
N ALA A 115 -6.11 -1.46 -19.37
CA ALA A 115 -5.12 -1.03 -18.39
C ALA A 115 -5.75 -0.18 -17.28
N VAL A 116 -5.52 -0.57 -16.03
CA VAL A 116 -5.92 0.20 -14.85
C VAL A 116 -4.99 1.40 -14.72
N LEU A 117 -5.55 2.60 -14.88
CA LEU A 117 -4.82 3.87 -14.78
C LEU A 117 -4.88 4.49 -13.37
N ALA A 118 -5.87 4.10 -12.57
CA ALA A 118 -6.02 4.52 -11.19
C ALA A 118 -6.84 3.48 -10.43
N MET A 119 -6.57 3.35 -9.14
CA MET A 119 -7.26 2.41 -8.26
C MET A 119 -7.57 3.07 -6.92
N ASN A 120 -8.82 2.89 -6.47
CA ASN A 120 -9.26 3.14 -5.10
C ASN A 120 -9.92 1.86 -4.57
N VAL A 121 -9.67 1.53 -3.31
CA VAL A 121 -10.24 0.34 -2.69
C VAL A 121 -10.80 0.70 -1.31
N SER A 122 -12.05 0.35 -1.09
CA SER A 122 -12.79 0.58 0.15
C SER A 122 -13.70 -0.59 0.46
N ILE A 123 -14.09 -0.73 1.72
CA ILE A 123 -15.17 -1.63 2.12
C ILE A 123 -16.51 -0.97 1.78
N ASP A 124 -17.39 -1.66 1.06
CA ASP A 124 -18.76 -1.19 0.85
C ASP A 124 -19.49 -1.12 2.19
N LYS A 125 -20.16 0.01 2.42
CA LYS A 125 -21.03 0.21 3.59
C LYS A 125 -22.36 -0.53 3.47
N GLU A 126 -22.62 -1.20 2.34
CA GLU A 126 -23.83 -1.97 2.08
C GLU A 126 -23.78 -3.33 2.78
N GLY A 127 -23.98 -3.24 4.10
CA GLY A 127 -24.13 -4.36 5.04
C GLY A 127 -24.65 -3.89 6.41
N GLN A 128 -24.82 -2.58 6.61
CA GLN A 128 -25.61 -2.00 7.70
C GLN A 128 -26.92 -1.45 7.14
N ALA A 129 -27.76 -2.33 6.60
CA ALA A 129 -29.15 -2.02 6.31
C ALA A 129 -30.03 -2.70 7.37
N GLN A 130 -30.58 -1.85 8.24
CA GLN A 130 -31.68 -2.06 9.21
C GLN A 130 -31.40 -2.95 10.43
#